data_AF-A0AAV3B8H6-F1
#
_entry.id   AF-A0AAV3B8H6-F1
#
_cell.length_a   1.000
_cell.length_b   1.000
_cell.length_c   1.000
_cell.angle_alpha   90.00
_cell.angle_beta   90.00
_cell.angle_gamma   90.00
#
_symmetry.space_group_name_H-M   'P 1'
#
loop_
_entity.id
_entity.type
_entity.pdbx_description
1 polymer ?
#
loop_
_entity_poly.entity_id
_entity_poly.type
_entity_poly.pdbx_seq_one_letter_code
_entity_poly.pdbx_strand_id
1 'polypeptide(L)'
;MITSSIRIRNLTRGDSGKYRCEVSAPRDNKNFHEIIITLTVLVAPSIPVCDIPSSAMSGSAVELKCRENEGNPASEYRWFKDGLPLDNPKSVNVTYKIDKTTGTLHFSTVTKQDSGEYYCEANNRIGKPQRCSAKKMQVEDLNWAGIISAVVIVGVLILLCGCGVCYAQRRGYFSGGKSSDKEGSHMSASQKENDFKHTKSFVI
;
A
#
# COMPACT_ATOMS: atom_id res chain seq x y z
N MET A 1 42.24 -44.77 -16.49
CA MET A 1 41.32 -44.03 -15.61
C MET A 1 39.91 -44.23 -16.16
N ILE A 2 38.93 -44.55 -15.31
CA ILE A 2 37.53 -44.62 -15.73
C ILE A 2 36.91 -43.25 -15.49
N THR A 3 36.25 -42.67 -16.49
CA THR A 3 35.51 -41.41 -16.37
C THR A 3 34.04 -41.68 -16.60
N SER A 4 33.18 -41.11 -15.75
CA SER A 4 31.73 -41.12 -15.92
C SER A 4 31.25 -39.68 -16.10
N SER A 5 30.21 -39.47 -16.92
CA SER A 5 29.65 -38.14 -17.16
C SER A 5 28.14 -38.21 -17.27
N ILE A 6 27.45 -37.25 -16.67
CA ILE A 6 26.01 -37.03 -16.85
C ILE A 6 25.82 -35.82 -17.78
N ARG A 7 24.92 -35.96 -18.76
CA ARG A 7 24.58 -34.89 -19.70
C ARG A 7 23.07 -34.67 -19.70
N ILE A 8 22.66 -33.52 -19.21
CA ILE A 8 21.26 -33.07 -19.23
C ILE A 8 21.10 -32.12 -20.42
N ARG A 9 20.10 -32.37 -21.26
CA ARG A 9 19.77 -31.51 -22.42
C ARG A 9 18.45 -30.81 -22.13
N ASN A 10 18.26 -29.63 -22.74
CA ASN A 10 17.05 -28.81 -22.56
C ASN A 10 16.75 -28.54 -21.09
N LEU A 11 17.70 -27.90 -20.41
CA LEU A 11 17.59 -27.57 -18.99
C LEU A 11 16.30 -26.79 -18.72
N THR A 12 15.58 -27.25 -17.71
CA THR A 12 14.42 -26.60 -17.11
C THR A 12 14.76 -26.16 -15.70
N ARG A 13 13.97 -25.26 -15.12
CA ARG A 13 14.14 -24.87 -13.71
C ARG A 13 14.12 -26.07 -12.76
N GLY A 14 13.34 -27.10 -13.08
CA GLY A 14 13.19 -28.32 -12.31
C GLY A 14 14.45 -29.18 -12.24
N ASP A 15 15.42 -28.99 -13.14
CA ASP A 15 16.72 -29.67 -13.08
C ASP A 15 17.66 -29.06 -12.01
N SER A 16 17.25 -27.99 -11.33
CA SER A 16 18.02 -27.48 -10.20
C SER A 16 17.97 -28.46 -9.03
N GLY A 17 19.11 -28.83 -8.48
CA GLY A 17 19.17 -29.79 -7.39
C GLY A 17 20.56 -30.30 -7.08
N LYS A 18 20.63 -31.23 -6.11
CA LYS A 18 21.87 -31.93 -5.75
C LYS A 18 21.98 -33.21 -6.55
N TYR A 19 23.02 -33.32 -7.35
CA TYR A 19 23.37 -34.51 -8.12
C TYR A 19 24.45 -35.27 -7.35
N ARG A 20 24.24 -36.57 -7.18
CA ARG A 20 25.13 -37.47 -6.44
C ARG A 20 25.81 -38.40 -7.42
N CYS A 21 27.14 -38.42 -7.40
CA CYS A 21 27.95 -39.40 -8.12
C CYS A 21 28.58 -40.33 -7.07
N GLU A 22 28.32 -41.62 -7.21
CA GLU A 22 28.77 -42.66 -6.29
C GLU A 22 29.53 -43.71 -7.08
N VAL A 23 30.71 -44.08 -6.58
CA VAL A 23 31.56 -45.12 -7.18
C VAL A 23 31.78 -46.22 -6.16
N SER A 24 31.35 -47.44 -6.49
CA SER A 24 31.45 -48.62 -5.65
C SER A 24 32.43 -49.65 -6.23
N ALA A 25 33.32 -50.22 -5.40
CA ALA A 25 34.13 -51.36 -5.79
C ALA A 25 33.37 -52.68 -5.55
N PRO A 26 33.47 -53.70 -6.45
CA PRO A 26 32.62 -54.90 -6.38
C PRO A 26 32.76 -55.79 -5.13
N ARG A 27 33.83 -55.63 -4.35
CA ARG A 27 34.19 -56.56 -3.27
C ARG A 27 34.14 -55.97 -1.86
N ASP A 28 34.12 -54.65 -1.74
CA ASP A 28 34.11 -53.96 -0.45
C ASP A 28 32.88 -53.07 -0.39
N ASN A 29 31.81 -53.56 0.24
CA ASN A 29 30.57 -52.80 0.51
C ASN A 29 30.77 -51.63 1.51
N LYS A 30 32.00 -51.08 1.54
CA LYS A 30 32.53 -50.16 2.54
C LYS A 30 33.34 -48.99 1.97
N ASN A 31 33.73 -49.01 0.69
CA ASN A 31 34.51 -47.93 0.07
C ASN A 31 33.72 -47.32 -1.11
N PHE A 32 32.81 -46.41 -0.80
CA PHE A 32 32.14 -45.58 -1.79
C PHE A 32 32.84 -44.22 -1.84
N HIS A 33 33.39 -43.85 -3.00
CA HIS A 33 33.74 -42.46 -3.24
C HIS A 33 32.48 -41.74 -3.72
N GLU A 34 32.04 -40.79 -2.92
CA GLU A 34 30.88 -39.97 -3.20
C GLU A 34 31.29 -38.52 -3.44
N ILE A 35 30.69 -37.91 -4.46
CA ILE A 35 30.69 -36.46 -4.64
C ILE A 35 29.28 -35.96 -4.91
N ILE A 36 28.92 -34.87 -4.22
CA ILE A 36 27.64 -34.18 -4.40
C ILE A 36 27.91 -32.84 -5.10
N ILE A 37 27.20 -32.60 -6.20
CA ILE A 37 27.30 -31.39 -7.02
C ILE A 37 25.94 -30.70 -7.01
N THR A 38 25.90 -29.41 -6.69
CA THR A 38 24.66 -28.62 -6.78
C THR A 38 24.58 -27.96 -8.16
N LEU A 39 23.56 -28.31 -8.93
CA LEU A 39 23.20 -27.63 -10.17
C LEU A 39 22.15 -26.56 -9.85
N THR A 40 22.40 -25.32 -10.27
CA THR A 40 21.42 -24.22 -10.20
C THR A 40 21.14 -23.73 -11.61
N VAL A 41 19.90 -23.89 -12.07
CA VAL A 41 19.48 -23.39 -13.37
C VAL A 41 19.09 -21.93 -13.25
N LEU A 42 19.78 -21.07 -14.01
CA LEU A 42 19.53 -19.64 -14.04
C LEU A 42 18.42 -19.33 -15.04
N VAL A 43 17.53 -18.42 -14.67
CA VAL A 43 16.34 -18.07 -15.45
C VAL A 43 16.27 -16.55 -15.55
N ALA A 44 16.07 -16.06 -16.78
CA ALA A 44 15.88 -14.63 -17.03
C ALA A 44 14.64 -14.09 -16.28
N PRO A 45 14.55 -12.77 -16.06
CA PRO A 45 13.38 -12.15 -15.47
C PRO A 45 12.13 -12.44 -16.32
N SER A 46 11.02 -12.72 -15.66
CA SER A 46 9.70 -12.67 -16.30
C SER A 46 9.21 -11.23 -16.43
N ILE A 47 8.18 -10.99 -17.24
CA ILE A 47 7.59 -9.65 -17.36
C ILE A 47 7.02 -9.24 -16.00
N PRO A 48 7.52 -8.16 -15.37
CA PRO A 48 7.05 -7.76 -14.05
C PRO A 48 5.66 -7.13 -14.13
N VAL A 49 4.93 -7.23 -13.02
CA VAL A 49 3.65 -6.56 -12.79
C VAL A 49 3.90 -5.32 -11.96
N CYS A 50 3.46 -4.17 -12.47
CA CYS A 50 3.55 -2.89 -11.77
C CYS A 50 2.20 -2.51 -11.15
N ASP A 51 2.22 -2.24 -9.85
CA ASP A 51 1.13 -1.64 -9.10
C ASP A 51 1.40 -0.14 -8.95
N ILE A 52 0.64 0.65 -9.69
CA ILE A 52 0.79 2.11 -9.81
C ILE A 52 -0.62 2.69 -9.69
N PRO A 53 -0.89 3.55 -8.70
CA PRO A 53 -2.19 4.17 -8.55
C PRO A 53 -2.47 5.12 -9.71
N SER A 54 -3.71 5.12 -10.21
CA SER A 54 -4.12 6.02 -11.30
C SER A 54 -4.14 7.48 -10.87
N SER A 55 -4.43 7.74 -9.60
CA SER A 55 -4.43 9.07 -9.02
C SER A 55 -3.88 9.08 -7.59
N ALA A 56 -3.38 10.23 -7.17
CA ALA A 56 -2.93 10.51 -5.81
C ALA A 56 -3.25 11.96 -5.43
N MET A 57 -3.34 12.22 -4.13
CA MET A 57 -3.57 13.58 -3.62
C MET A 57 -2.25 14.24 -3.30
N SER A 58 -2.07 15.48 -3.75
CA SER A 58 -0.94 16.33 -3.38
C SER A 58 -0.79 16.40 -1.86
N GLY A 59 0.41 16.18 -1.34
CA GLY A 59 0.67 16.08 0.10
C GLY A 59 0.60 14.66 0.68
N SER A 60 0.06 13.67 -0.05
CA SER A 60 -0.05 12.29 0.43
C SER A 60 1.21 11.47 0.19
N ALA A 61 1.42 10.43 0.99
CA ALA A 61 2.44 9.42 0.74
C ALA A 61 1.90 8.38 -0.25
N VAL A 62 2.75 7.94 -1.19
CA VAL A 62 2.37 7.01 -2.26
C VAL A 62 3.46 5.96 -2.45
N GLU A 63 3.04 4.72 -2.70
CA GLU A 63 3.95 3.60 -2.94
C GLU A 63 3.61 2.92 -4.27
N LEU A 64 4.62 2.74 -5.11
CA LEU A 64 4.55 1.99 -6.36
C LEU A 64 5.34 0.69 -6.19
N LYS A 65 4.77 -0.43 -6.65
CA LYS A 65 5.40 -1.76 -6.53
C LYS A 65 5.64 -2.39 -7.88
N CYS A 66 6.75 -3.12 -7.98
CA CYS A 66 7.14 -3.88 -9.16
C CYS A 66 7.53 -5.28 -8.71
N ARG A 67 6.88 -6.31 -9.27
CA ARG A 67 7.14 -7.70 -8.90
C ARG A 67 7.14 -8.61 -10.12
N GLU A 68 8.08 -9.53 -10.19
CA GLU A 68 8.12 -10.60 -11.18
C GLU A 68 7.76 -11.95 -10.54
N ASN A 69 7.19 -12.86 -11.31
CA ASN A 69 6.81 -14.20 -10.82
C ASN A 69 7.97 -15.20 -10.92
N GLU A 70 8.82 -15.01 -11.92
CA GLU A 70 9.97 -15.85 -12.22
C GLU A 70 11.21 -14.99 -12.49
N GLY A 71 12.35 -15.49 -12.02
CA GLY A 71 13.67 -14.89 -12.14
C GLY A 71 14.62 -15.63 -11.19
N ASN A 72 15.75 -16.10 -11.71
CA ASN A 72 16.81 -16.68 -10.89
C ASN A 72 18.19 -16.33 -11.46
N PRO A 73 19.04 -15.55 -10.77
CA PRO A 73 18.86 -15.02 -9.40
C PRO A 73 17.74 -13.98 -9.27
N ALA A 74 17.46 -13.53 -8.05
CA ALA A 74 16.53 -12.44 -7.80
C ALA A 74 16.96 -11.18 -8.59
N SER A 75 16.00 -10.51 -9.22
CA SER A 75 16.27 -9.30 -10.01
C SER A 75 16.49 -8.07 -9.16
N GLU A 76 17.31 -7.16 -9.68
CA GLU A 76 17.31 -5.76 -9.28
C GLU A 76 16.29 -4.99 -10.13
N TYR A 77 15.60 -4.04 -9.51
CA TYR A 77 14.55 -3.24 -10.12
C TYR A 77 14.99 -1.79 -10.34
N ARG A 78 14.57 -1.24 -11.47
CA ARG A 78 14.80 0.18 -11.83
C ARG A 78 13.49 0.82 -12.25
N TRP A 79 13.21 1.98 -11.70
CA TRP A 79 12.02 2.76 -12.00
C TRP A 79 12.30 3.86 -13.01
N PHE A 80 11.32 4.09 -13.87
CA PHE A 80 11.33 5.11 -14.90
C PHE A 80 10.06 5.94 -14.80
N LYS A 81 10.21 7.24 -15.06
CA LYS A 81 9.12 8.19 -15.20
C LYS A 81 9.29 8.94 -16.52
N ASP A 82 8.26 8.94 -17.36
CA ASP A 82 8.26 9.63 -18.66
C ASP A 82 9.49 9.26 -19.53
N GLY A 83 9.91 7.99 -19.44
CA GLY A 83 11.07 7.45 -20.16
C GLY A 83 12.42 7.69 -19.48
N LEU A 84 12.50 8.48 -18.41
CA LEU A 84 13.74 8.79 -17.71
C LEU A 84 13.93 7.93 -16.46
N PRO A 85 15.14 7.39 -16.22
CA PRO A 85 15.42 6.61 -15.02
C PRO A 85 15.40 7.49 -13.76
N LEU A 86 14.67 7.06 -12.74
CA LEU A 86 14.57 7.76 -11.45
C LEU A 86 15.77 7.51 -10.53
N ASP A 87 16.60 6.51 -10.84
CA ASP A 87 17.77 6.10 -10.07
C ASP A 87 19.07 6.84 -10.49
N ASN A 88 18.93 8.02 -11.11
CA ASN A 88 20.07 8.80 -11.56
C ASN A 88 20.88 9.34 -10.37
N PRO A 89 22.15 8.93 -10.18
CA PRO A 89 22.96 9.29 -9.00
C PRO A 89 23.26 10.79 -8.88
N LYS A 90 23.02 11.57 -9.95
CA LYS A 90 23.18 13.03 -9.95
C LYS A 90 21.95 13.77 -9.39
N SER A 91 20.82 13.09 -9.21
CA SER A 91 19.59 13.65 -8.68
C SER A 91 19.22 12.90 -7.40
N VAL A 92 19.83 13.30 -6.28
CA VAL A 92 19.31 12.91 -4.96
C VAL A 92 18.01 13.70 -4.75
N ASN A 93 16.93 13.20 -5.31
CA ASN A 93 15.59 13.75 -5.06
C ASN A 93 15.15 13.27 -3.68
N VAL A 94 15.07 14.20 -2.73
CA VAL A 94 14.65 13.93 -1.35
C VAL A 94 13.17 13.51 -1.27
N THR A 95 12.41 13.68 -2.36
CA THR A 95 10.96 13.42 -2.42
C THR A 95 10.59 11.94 -2.51
N TYR A 96 11.50 11.07 -2.98
CA TYR A 96 11.23 9.64 -3.12
C TYR A 96 12.43 8.74 -2.77
N LYS A 97 12.14 7.50 -2.40
CA LYS A 97 13.13 6.44 -2.13
C LYS A 97 12.85 5.22 -3.01
N ILE A 98 13.90 4.64 -3.57
CA ILE A 98 13.82 3.42 -4.39
C ILE A 98 14.54 2.30 -3.66
N ASP A 99 13.82 1.20 -3.42
CA ASP A 99 14.40 -0.07 -3.04
C ASP A 99 14.50 -0.97 -4.27
N LYS A 100 15.73 -1.11 -4.77
CA LYS A 100 16.04 -1.91 -5.97
C LYS A 100 15.88 -3.41 -5.73
N THR A 101 15.81 -3.87 -4.47
CA THR A 101 15.69 -5.29 -4.15
C THR A 101 14.22 -5.71 -4.10
N THR A 102 13.38 -4.88 -3.49
CA THR A 102 11.93 -5.17 -3.39
C THR A 102 11.13 -4.62 -4.56
N GLY A 103 11.72 -3.77 -5.41
CA GLY A 103 11.03 -3.12 -6.51
C GLY A 103 10.11 -1.99 -6.07
N THR A 104 10.30 -1.45 -4.87
CA THR A 104 9.44 -0.43 -4.27
C THR A 104 9.95 0.98 -4.58
N LEU A 105 9.07 1.84 -5.08
CA LEU A 105 9.29 3.28 -5.20
C LEU A 105 8.31 3.99 -4.24
N HIS A 106 8.85 4.63 -3.22
CA HIS A 106 8.08 5.27 -2.16
C HIS A 106 8.26 6.77 -2.18
N PHE A 107 7.16 7.51 -2.35
CA PHE A 107 7.08 8.94 -2.18
C PHE A 107 6.58 9.25 -0.77
N SER A 108 7.36 10.00 0.01
CA SER A 108 6.89 10.46 1.33
C SER A 108 5.81 11.53 1.21
N THR A 109 5.87 12.31 0.13
CA THR A 109 4.90 13.36 -0.20
C THR A 109 4.92 13.57 -1.71
N VAL A 110 3.78 13.41 -2.37
CA VAL A 110 3.64 13.69 -3.81
C VAL A 110 3.18 15.12 -4.07
N THR A 111 3.62 15.66 -5.21
CA THR A 111 3.26 16.97 -5.75
C THR A 111 2.73 16.83 -7.17
N LYS A 112 2.12 17.87 -7.74
CA LYS A 112 1.65 17.85 -9.13
C LYS A 112 2.74 17.46 -10.13
N GLN A 113 3.99 17.84 -9.86
CA GLN A 113 5.16 17.53 -10.67
C GLN A 113 5.47 16.04 -10.71
N ASP A 114 5.00 15.25 -9.74
CA ASP A 114 5.15 13.79 -9.70
C ASP A 114 4.09 13.07 -10.56
N SER A 115 3.19 13.81 -11.23
CA SER A 115 2.35 13.21 -12.27
C SER A 115 3.22 12.77 -13.45
N GLY A 116 2.88 11.63 -14.07
CA GLY A 116 3.60 11.10 -15.22
C GLY A 116 3.26 9.64 -15.54
N GLU A 117 3.92 9.10 -16.55
CA GLU A 117 3.86 7.69 -16.90
C GLU A 117 5.03 6.93 -16.26
N TYR A 118 4.70 5.96 -15.41
CA TYR A 118 5.65 5.18 -14.64
C TYR A 118 5.72 3.75 -15.17
N TYR A 119 6.93 3.21 -15.19
CA TYR A 119 7.16 1.78 -15.38
C TYR A 119 8.43 1.35 -14.66
N CYS A 120 8.58 0.03 -14.50
CA CYS A 120 9.74 -0.56 -13.87
C CYS A 120 10.34 -1.64 -14.79
N GLU A 121 11.66 -1.77 -14.70
CA GLU A 121 12.47 -2.80 -15.35
C GLU A 121 13.07 -3.72 -14.28
N ALA A 122 12.98 -5.03 -14.50
CA ALA A 122 13.61 -6.07 -13.70
C ALA A 122 14.80 -6.67 -14.45
N ASN A 123 15.94 -6.81 -13.77
CA ASN A 123 17.17 -7.32 -14.35
C ASN A 123 17.96 -8.17 -13.34
N ASN A 124 18.20 -9.44 -13.67
CA ASN A 124 19.08 -10.33 -12.91
C ASN A 124 20.36 -10.73 -13.66
N ARG A 125 20.69 -10.02 -14.75
CA ARG A 125 21.84 -10.28 -15.66
C ARG A 125 21.75 -11.59 -16.46
N ILE A 126 20.63 -12.30 -16.39
CA ILE A 126 20.35 -13.48 -17.19
C ILE A 126 19.38 -13.08 -18.30
N GLY A 127 19.77 -13.28 -19.55
CA GLY A 127 18.96 -12.89 -20.70
C GLY A 127 18.77 -11.36 -20.80
N LYS A 128 17.61 -10.93 -21.31
CA LYS A 128 17.27 -9.51 -21.46
C LYS A 128 16.45 -9.02 -20.28
N PRO A 129 16.68 -7.79 -19.78
CA PRO A 129 15.79 -7.15 -18.82
C PRO A 129 14.34 -7.14 -19.33
N GLN A 130 13.40 -7.31 -18.42
CA GLN A 130 11.97 -7.23 -18.72
C GLN A 130 11.36 -6.00 -18.05
N ARG A 131 10.35 -5.41 -18.69
CA ARG A 131 9.67 -4.22 -18.17
C ARG A 131 8.16 -4.40 -18.18
N CYS A 132 7.50 -3.81 -17.18
CA CYS A 132 6.04 -3.75 -17.16
C CYS A 132 5.53 -2.68 -18.15
N SER A 133 4.24 -2.75 -18.49
CA SER A 133 3.57 -1.68 -19.23
C SER A 133 3.57 -0.38 -18.41
N ALA A 134 3.79 0.74 -19.09
CA ALA A 134 3.70 2.05 -18.46
C ALA A 134 2.27 2.35 -18.00
N LYS A 135 2.14 2.92 -16.81
CA LYS A 135 0.86 3.36 -16.23
C LYS A 135 0.94 4.82 -15.83
N LYS A 136 -0.11 5.57 -16.10
CA LYS A 136 -0.22 6.98 -15.77
C LYS A 136 -0.68 7.14 -14.32
N MET A 137 0.08 7.93 -13.56
CA MET A 137 -0.30 8.43 -12.24
C MET A 137 -0.58 9.94 -12.35
N GLN A 138 -1.71 10.40 -11.82
CA GLN A 138 -2.07 11.81 -11.78
C GLN A 138 -2.17 12.31 -10.35
N VAL A 139 -1.44 13.38 -10.02
CA VAL A 139 -1.50 14.00 -8.71
C VAL A 139 -2.43 15.21 -8.74
N GLU A 140 -3.48 15.16 -7.92
CA GLU A 140 -4.50 16.21 -7.82
C GLU A 140 -4.27 17.06 -6.58
N ASP A 141 -4.44 18.39 -6.70
CA ASP A 141 -4.43 19.28 -5.54
C ASP A 141 -5.82 19.32 -4.90
N LEU A 142 -5.87 19.65 -3.61
CA LEU A 142 -7.13 19.99 -2.95
C LEU A 142 -7.80 21.18 -3.66
N ASN A 143 -9.12 21.13 -3.86
CA ASN A 143 -9.88 22.23 -4.44
C ASN A 143 -10.19 23.31 -3.40
N TRP A 144 -9.23 24.20 -3.13
CA TRP A 144 -9.36 25.20 -2.07
C TRP A 144 -10.48 26.21 -2.36
N ALA A 145 -10.68 26.58 -3.63
CA ALA A 145 -11.73 27.51 -4.01
C ALA A 145 -13.13 26.95 -3.70
N GLY A 146 -13.35 25.65 -3.97
CA GLY A 146 -14.58 24.96 -3.60
C GLY A 146 -14.78 24.90 -2.09
N ILE A 147 -13.73 24.59 -1.33
CA ILE A 147 -13.77 24.54 0.14
C ILE A 147 -14.10 25.92 0.71
N ILE A 148 -13.39 26.96 0.28
CA ILE A 148 -13.62 28.35 0.75
C ILE A 148 -15.04 28.79 0.39
N SER A 149 -15.51 28.51 -0.83
CA SER A 149 -16.87 28.83 -1.26
C SER A 149 -17.92 28.18 -0.35
N ALA A 150 -17.78 26.89 -0.04
CA ALA A 150 -18.69 26.19 0.86
C ALA A 150 -18.68 26.78 2.28
N VAL A 151 -17.50 27.09 2.82
CA VAL A 151 -17.36 27.69 4.16
C VAL A 151 -18.01 29.06 4.23
N VAL A 152 -17.83 29.90 3.21
CA VAL A 152 -18.47 31.22 3.13
C VAL A 152 -19.98 31.10 3.07
N ILE A 153 -20.51 30.19 2.24
CA ILE A 153 -21.96 29.96 2.13
C ILE A 153 -22.55 29.52 3.47
N VAL A 154 -21.91 28.56 4.15
CA VAL A 154 -22.35 28.10 5.47
C VAL A 154 -22.31 29.23 6.50
N GLY A 155 -21.25 30.03 6.50
CA GLY A 155 -21.14 31.20 7.38
C GLY A 155 -22.27 32.22 7.17
N VAL A 156 -22.61 32.52 5.91
CA VAL A 156 -23.73 33.42 5.57
C VAL A 156 -25.07 32.84 6.04
N LEU A 157 -25.31 31.54 5.83
CA LEU A 157 -26.54 30.88 6.31
C LEU A 157 -26.67 30.93 7.83
N ILE A 158 -25.58 30.69 8.57
CA ILE A 158 -25.58 30.79 10.03
C ILE A 158 -25.88 32.22 10.48
N LEU A 159 -25.31 33.23 9.82
CA LEU A 159 -25.58 34.64 10.12
C LEU A 159 -27.04 35.01 9.84
N LEU A 160 -27.59 34.57 8.71
CA LEU A 160 -28.99 34.80 8.36
C LEU A 160 -29.95 34.11 9.35
N CYS A 161 -29.65 32.86 9.73
CA CYS A 161 -30.42 32.15 10.75
C CYS A 161 -30.34 32.85 12.12
N GLY A 162 -29.14 33.26 12.55
CA GLY A 162 -28.95 33.99 13.81
C GLY A 162 -29.70 35.32 13.82
N CYS A 163 -29.57 36.12 12.75
CA CYS A 163 -30.33 37.35 12.57
C CYS A 163 -31.85 37.09 12.57
N GLY A 164 -32.30 36.01 11.91
CA GLY A 164 -33.71 35.60 11.88
C GLY A 164 -34.24 35.24 13.26
N VAL A 165 -33.49 34.50 14.07
CA VAL A 165 -33.83 34.17 15.46
C VAL A 165 -33.88 35.43 16.32
N CYS A 166 -32.86 36.30 16.24
CA CYS A 166 -32.82 37.58 16.96
C CYS A 166 -34.00 38.48 16.57
N TYR A 167 -34.33 38.53 15.28
CA TYR A 167 -35.46 39.28 14.76
C TYR A 167 -36.80 38.71 15.27
N ALA A 168 -36.97 37.40 15.23
CA ALA A 168 -38.17 36.70 15.73
C ALA A 168 -38.36 36.88 17.25
N GLN A 169 -37.27 36.84 18.03
CA GLN A 169 -37.29 37.12 19.47
C GLN A 169 -37.70 38.57 19.76
N ARG A 170 -37.13 39.56 19.07
CA ARG A 170 -37.49 40.98 19.25
C ARG A 170 -38.95 41.29 18.89
N ARG A 171 -39.50 40.61 17.89
CA ARG A 171 -40.92 40.75 17.49
C ARG A 171 -41.89 39.94 18.34
N GLY A 172 -41.41 39.19 19.33
CA GLY A 172 -42.28 38.40 20.23
C GLY A 172 -42.93 37.19 19.57
N TYR A 173 -42.38 36.70 18.44
CA TYR A 173 -42.89 35.48 17.79
C TYR A 173 -42.72 34.24 18.67
N PHE A 174 -41.72 34.24 19.55
CA PHE A 174 -41.64 33.29 20.66
C PHE A 174 -42.50 33.80 21.84
N SER A 175 -43.82 33.88 21.63
CA SER A 175 -44.77 34.04 22.73
C SER A 175 -45.16 32.66 23.26
N GLY A 176 -45.19 32.54 24.59
CA GLY A 176 -45.06 31.27 25.30
C GLY A 176 -46.10 30.21 24.97
N GLY A 177 -45.63 29.00 24.69
CA GLY A 177 -46.33 27.79 25.12
C GLY A 177 -46.24 27.66 26.63
N LYS A 178 -47.03 28.46 27.37
CA LYS A 178 -47.42 28.13 28.74
C LYS A 178 -48.72 27.34 28.66
N SER A 179 -48.63 26.03 28.87
CA SER A 179 -49.74 25.25 29.42
C SER A 179 -49.61 25.30 30.94
N SER A 180 -50.54 25.99 31.59
CA SER A 180 -50.77 26.05 33.04
C SER A 180 -52.30 25.90 33.16
N ASP A 181 -52.93 25.01 33.92
CA ASP A 181 -52.89 24.75 35.37
C ASP A 181 -53.50 23.33 35.64
N LYS A 182 -53.43 22.64 36.79
CA LYS A 182 -53.72 23.07 38.17
C LYS A 182 -53.12 22.14 39.22
N GLU A 183 -52.92 22.75 40.38
CA GLU A 183 -52.49 22.25 41.67
C GLU A 183 -53.59 21.45 42.42
N GLY A 184 -53.17 20.46 43.21
CA GLY A 184 -53.94 19.96 44.37
C GLY A 184 -53.83 18.46 44.63
N SER A 185 -52.91 18.03 45.51
CA SER A 185 -53.25 17.41 46.80
C SER A 185 -52.06 16.70 47.48
N HIS A 186 -51.78 17.13 48.71
CA HIS A 186 -51.44 16.32 49.89
C HIS A 186 -50.13 15.48 49.96
N MET A 187 -49.30 15.88 50.92
CA MET A 187 -48.63 15.07 51.96
C MET A 187 -48.08 13.68 51.61
N SER A 188 -46.75 13.53 51.66
CA SER A 188 -46.03 12.98 52.83
C SER A 188 -44.70 12.33 52.43
N ALA A 189 -43.77 12.38 53.39
CA ALA A 189 -42.49 11.71 53.49
C ALA A 189 -42.34 10.38 52.72
N SER A 190 -41.15 10.11 52.18
CA SER A 190 -40.10 9.43 52.95
C SER A 190 -38.90 9.08 52.06
N GLN A 191 -37.74 9.15 52.68
CA GLN A 191 -36.44 8.79 52.16
C GLN A 191 -36.34 7.29 51.87
N LYS A 192 -35.72 6.89 50.76
CA LYS A 192 -34.89 5.68 50.66
C LYS A 192 -34.04 5.68 49.40
N GLU A 193 -32.77 5.91 49.64
CA GLU A 193 -31.63 5.25 49.00
C GLU A 193 -31.95 3.81 48.57
N ASN A 194 -31.60 3.45 47.33
CA ASN A 194 -30.97 2.18 47.03
C ASN A 194 -30.37 2.13 45.62
N ASP A 195 -29.11 1.72 45.65
CA ASP A 195 -28.22 1.26 44.61
C ASP A 195 -28.81 0.11 43.77
N PHE A 196 -28.58 0.11 42.45
CA PHE A 196 -28.48 -1.13 41.70
C PHE A 196 -27.65 -0.95 40.42
N LYS A 197 -26.36 -1.28 40.54
CA LYS A 197 -25.55 -1.80 39.42
C LYS A 197 -26.23 -3.03 38.80
N HIS A 198 -26.25 -3.13 37.48
CA HIS A 198 -25.54 -4.26 36.84
C HIS A 198 -25.31 -4.08 35.33
N THR A 199 -24.02 -4.02 35.00
CA THR A 199 -23.35 -4.47 33.77
C THR A 199 -23.83 -5.85 33.30
N LYS A 200 -23.85 -6.06 31.97
CA LYS A 200 -23.24 -7.20 31.20
C LYS A 200 -23.58 -7.01 29.71
N SER A 201 -22.64 -6.68 28.82
CA SER A 201 -21.51 -7.44 28.26
C SER A 201 -21.84 -8.11 26.94
N PHE A 202 -21.05 -7.71 25.93
CA PHE A 202 -20.63 -8.34 24.67
C PHE A 202 -21.08 -9.77 24.34
N VAL A 203 -21.38 -9.97 23.05
CA VAL A 203 -20.94 -11.14 22.29
C VAL A 203 -20.35 -10.64 20.96
N ILE A 204 -19.23 -11.24 20.58
CA ILE A 204 -18.44 -11.01 19.35
C ILE A 204 -19.28 -11.33 18.11
#